data_AF-A0A948J2S0-F1
#
_entry.id   AF-A0A948J2S0-F1
#
_cell.length_a   1.000
_cell.length_b   1.000
_cell.length_c   1.000
_cell.angle_alpha   90.00
_cell.angle_beta   90.00
_cell.angle_gamma   90.00
#
_symmetry.space_group_name_H-M   'P 1'
#
loop_
_entity.id
_entity.type
_entity.pdbx_description
1 polymer ?
#
loop_
_entity_poly.entity_id
_entity_poly.type
_entity_poly.pdbx_seq_one_letter_code
_entity_poly.pdbx_strand_id
1 'polypeptide(L)'
;MKLSNLSVGLRLGLSFGAILLITALIAATGMWRIASLQAASERVATQEIEQQTLVEDWASDIRLNWVRTEAFLKAIDRDYMDKLTADTQATATGMDAKVKRIEALVQSDTARSLLATIATARTAYNDKLTEIRELHRGGEPNVPTMVDKDLRPLADKYLKSLDDLRSTMATQLAESQADTSTLAKASQMLLGAGTLVAVALGALLGFTVTRSIVRPVQQGKQAAENIADGDLTHPIVAAGNDETGQLLQALAAMQSRLASIVGNVRHSAEGVATASAEIASGNNDLSARTEQQASALEETAASMEELGSTVRQNADNARQANQLAMSASTVAKQGGDVVAEVVDTMKGINDSSKKIADIISVIDGIAFQTNILALNAAVEAARAGEQGRGFAVVAGEVRSLAQRSAEAAKEIKGLIGTSVERVERGTALVDKAGATMTEVVSAIRRVTDIMGEISAASSEQSSGVSQVGEAITQMDQATQQNAALVEQSAAAADSLKTQAGQLVDAVAVFRLSAGANPGAYSAAPSAQAGAQQATRLHYRNAAPRQLPA
;
A
#
# COMPACT_ATOMS: atom_id res chain seq x y z
N MET A 1 -35.34 26.85 1.37
CA MET A 1 -34.88 25.50 1.00
C MET A 1 -34.34 25.56 -0.43
N LYS A 2 -33.05 25.26 -0.67
CA LYS A 2 -32.56 25.12 -2.06
C LYS A 2 -33.16 23.83 -2.63
N LEU A 3 -33.88 23.93 -3.75
CA LEU A 3 -34.47 22.77 -4.46
C LEU A 3 -33.43 21.68 -4.77
N SER A 4 -32.14 22.04 -4.83
CA SER A 4 -30.99 21.16 -5.06
C SER A 4 -30.66 20.17 -3.92
N ASN A 5 -31.36 20.23 -2.78
CA ASN A 5 -31.10 19.33 -1.65
C ASN A 5 -32.18 18.25 -1.46
N LEU A 6 -33.24 18.27 -2.25
CA LEU A 6 -34.31 17.26 -2.23
C LEU A 6 -33.89 16.05 -3.06
N SER A 7 -34.34 14.83 -2.76
CA SER A 7 -34.08 13.69 -3.63
C SER A 7 -34.60 13.91 -5.05
N VAL A 8 -33.94 13.33 -6.04
CA VAL A 8 -34.34 13.39 -7.46
C VAL A 8 -35.78 12.88 -7.62
N GLY A 9 -36.12 11.78 -6.94
CA GLY A 9 -37.48 11.25 -6.92
C GLY A 9 -38.52 12.23 -6.38
N LEU A 10 -38.22 12.93 -5.28
CA LEU A 10 -39.13 13.91 -4.69
C LEU A 10 -39.30 15.15 -5.57
N ARG A 11 -38.24 15.62 -6.24
CA ARG A 11 -38.35 16.76 -7.17
C ARG A 11 -39.19 16.41 -8.40
N LEU A 12 -38.99 15.23 -8.97
CA LEU A 12 -39.80 14.75 -10.08
C LEU A 12 -41.26 14.61 -9.64
N GLY A 13 -41.51 14.00 -8.49
CA GLY A 13 -42.85 13.86 -7.91
C GLY A 13 -43.54 15.21 -7.69
N LEU A 14 -42.85 16.19 -7.09
CA LEU A 14 -43.40 17.53 -6.88
C LEU A 14 -43.66 18.27 -8.20
N SER A 15 -42.79 18.12 -9.19
CA SER A 15 -42.93 18.82 -10.49
C SER A 15 -44.07 18.24 -11.32
N PHE A 16 -44.15 16.90 -11.44
CA PHE A 16 -45.28 16.23 -12.10
C PHE A 16 -46.58 16.45 -11.32
N GLY A 17 -46.54 16.40 -9.99
CA GLY A 17 -47.70 16.69 -9.14
C GLY A 17 -48.22 18.11 -9.33
N ALA A 18 -47.34 19.11 -9.41
CA ALA A 18 -47.72 20.49 -9.69
C ALA A 18 -48.36 20.65 -11.08
N ILE A 19 -47.80 20.02 -12.12
CA ILE A 19 -48.37 20.05 -13.47
C ILE A 19 -49.75 19.39 -13.51
N LEU A 20 -49.91 18.22 -12.87
CA LEU A 20 -51.21 17.53 -12.78
C LEU A 20 -52.25 18.37 -12.03
N LEU A 21 -51.86 19.01 -10.93
CA LEU A 21 -52.73 19.88 -10.15
C LEU A 21 -53.16 21.11 -10.96
N ILE A 22 -52.24 21.77 -11.66
CA ILE A 22 -52.55 22.90 -12.54
C ILE A 22 -53.52 22.47 -13.65
N THR A 23 -53.28 21.30 -14.26
CA THR A 23 -54.15 20.74 -15.30
C THR A 23 -55.55 20.45 -14.77
N ALA A 24 -55.65 19.85 -13.57
CA ALA A 24 -56.92 19.59 -12.91
C ALA A 24 -57.69 20.87 -12.59
N LEU A 25 -57.00 21.92 -12.12
CA LEU A 25 -57.62 23.23 -11.84
C LEU A 25 -58.14 23.90 -13.12
N ILE A 26 -57.39 23.85 -14.23
CA ILE A 26 -57.84 24.37 -15.52
C ILE A 26 -59.07 23.60 -16.00
N ALA A 27 -59.05 22.26 -15.92
CA ALA A 27 -60.18 21.42 -16.33
C ALA A 27 -61.43 21.71 -15.48
N ALA A 28 -61.29 21.81 -14.16
CA ALA A 28 -62.39 22.14 -13.24
C ALA A 28 -62.97 23.53 -13.52
N THR A 29 -62.12 24.53 -13.72
CA THR A 29 -62.55 25.90 -14.04
C THR A 29 -63.23 25.96 -15.41
N GLY A 30 -62.72 25.22 -16.40
CA GLY A 30 -63.30 25.10 -17.73
C GLY A 30 -64.70 24.48 -17.70
N MET A 31 -64.85 23.36 -16.98
CA MET A 31 -66.15 22.72 -16.78
C MET A 31 -67.16 23.65 -16.09
N TRP A 32 -66.75 24.35 -15.03
CA TRP A 32 -67.61 25.31 -14.34
C TRP A 32 -68.06 26.46 -15.25
N ARG A 33 -67.15 27.01 -16.06
CA ARG A 33 -67.47 28.08 -17.02
C ARG A 33 -68.40 27.62 -18.13
N ILE A 34 -68.16 26.43 -18.70
CA ILE A 34 -69.05 25.86 -19.73
C ILE A 34 -70.46 25.65 -19.15
N ALA A 35 -70.58 25.11 -17.94
CA ALA A 35 -71.88 24.95 -17.28
C ALA A 35 -72.60 26.30 -17.07
N SER A 36 -71.88 27.35 -16.65
CA SER A 36 -72.45 28.69 -16.50
C SER A 36 -72.90 29.30 -17.83
N LEU A 37 -72.15 29.07 -18.90
CA LEU A 37 -72.50 29.54 -20.24
C LEU A 37 -73.70 28.78 -20.81
N GLN A 38 -73.78 27.47 -20.56
CA GLN A 38 -74.92 26.64 -20.95
C GLN A 38 -76.21 27.13 -20.29
N ALA A 39 -76.18 27.39 -18.97
CA ALA A 39 -77.34 27.90 -18.24
C ALA A 39 -77.79 29.29 -18.72
N ALA A 40 -76.85 30.21 -19.01
CA ALA A 40 -77.15 31.52 -19.56
C ALA A 40 -77.76 31.41 -20.97
N SER A 41 -77.18 30.58 -21.83
CA SER A 41 -77.66 30.35 -23.20
C SER A 41 -79.04 29.68 -23.23
N GLU A 42 -79.31 28.73 -22.32
CA GLU A 42 -80.61 28.05 -22.22
C GLU A 42 -81.72 29.01 -21.81
N ARG A 43 -81.45 29.93 -20.87
CA ARG A 43 -82.38 30.99 -20.46
C ARG A 43 -82.77 31.90 -21.63
N VAL A 44 -81.78 32.36 -22.40
CA VAL A 44 -82.01 33.17 -23.61
C VAL A 44 -82.84 32.39 -24.63
N ALA A 45 -82.42 31.16 -24.94
CA ALA A 45 -83.02 30.35 -26.00
C ALA A 45 -84.46 29.90 -25.71
N THR A 46 -84.79 29.64 -24.45
CA THR A 46 -86.09 29.06 -24.07
C THR A 46 -87.04 30.08 -23.48
N GLN A 47 -86.61 30.94 -22.55
CA GLN A 47 -87.53 31.83 -21.82
C GLN A 47 -87.66 33.19 -22.49
N GLU A 48 -86.55 33.85 -22.82
CA GLU A 48 -86.57 35.24 -23.27
C GLU A 48 -87.00 35.36 -24.74
N ILE A 49 -86.59 34.42 -25.60
CA ILE A 49 -87.10 34.33 -26.99
C ILE A 49 -88.60 33.97 -27.02
N GLU A 50 -89.05 33.03 -26.18
CA GLU A 50 -90.47 32.66 -26.09
C GLU A 50 -91.32 33.87 -25.64
N GLN A 51 -90.87 34.59 -24.61
CA GLN A 51 -91.53 35.81 -24.15
C GLN A 51 -91.65 36.87 -25.23
N GLN A 52 -90.55 37.17 -25.94
CA GLN A 52 -90.57 38.18 -27.00
C GLN A 52 -91.54 37.76 -28.13
N THR A 53 -91.50 36.50 -28.54
CA THR A 53 -92.39 35.96 -29.59
C THR A 53 -93.85 36.09 -29.20
N LEU A 54 -94.20 35.73 -27.96
CA LEU A 54 -95.57 35.83 -27.47
C LEU A 54 -96.08 37.29 -27.39
N VAL A 55 -95.21 38.24 -26.99
CA VAL A 55 -95.56 39.66 -26.94
C VAL A 55 -95.73 40.25 -28.34
N GLU A 56 -94.87 39.87 -29.30
CA GLU A 56 -94.99 40.29 -30.71
C GLU A 56 -96.29 39.77 -31.35
N ASP A 57 -96.61 38.51 -31.10
CA ASP A 57 -97.85 37.87 -31.52
C ASP A 57 -99.08 38.55 -30.90
N TRP A 58 -99.02 38.89 -29.60
CA TRP A 58 -100.10 39.59 -28.91
C TRP A 58 -100.33 40.99 -29.48
N ALA A 59 -99.26 41.75 -29.70
CA ALA A 59 -99.34 43.08 -30.31
C ALA A 59 -99.93 43.01 -31.73
N SER A 60 -99.52 42.01 -32.51
CA SER A 60 -100.03 41.76 -33.87
C SER A 60 -101.52 41.42 -33.87
N ASP A 61 -101.96 40.54 -32.96
CA ASP A 61 -103.36 40.16 -32.79
C ASP A 61 -104.25 41.34 -32.40
N ILE A 62 -103.78 42.20 -31.49
CA ILE A 62 -104.52 43.41 -31.09
C ILE A 62 -104.60 44.43 -32.22
N ARG A 63 -103.53 44.60 -32.99
CA ARG A 63 -103.55 45.48 -34.17
C ARG A 63 -104.53 44.98 -35.23
N LEU A 64 -104.54 43.67 -35.47
CA LEU A 64 -105.49 43.04 -36.40
C LEU A 64 -106.94 43.19 -35.90
N ASN A 65 -107.18 42.95 -34.61
CA ASN A 65 -108.50 43.11 -33.99
C ASN A 65 -108.98 44.57 -33.96
N TRP A 66 -108.08 45.54 -33.81
CA TRP A 66 -108.41 46.96 -33.93
C TRP A 66 -108.94 47.26 -35.34
N VAL A 67 -108.23 46.83 -36.39
CA VAL A 67 -108.66 47.01 -37.79
C VAL A 67 -110.00 46.33 -38.06
N ARG A 68 -110.21 45.11 -37.55
CA ARG A 68 -111.50 44.41 -37.65
C ARG A 68 -112.60 45.14 -36.89
N THR A 69 -112.34 45.63 -35.68
CA THR A 69 -113.33 46.34 -34.88
C THR A 69 -113.74 47.66 -35.53
N GLU A 70 -112.78 48.39 -36.10
CA GLU A 70 -113.03 49.60 -36.88
C GLU A 70 -113.87 49.29 -38.13
N ALA A 71 -113.50 48.25 -38.88
CA ALA A 71 -114.25 47.81 -40.05
C ALA A 71 -115.66 47.34 -39.69
N PHE A 72 -115.84 46.66 -38.56
CA PHE A 72 -117.13 46.24 -38.05
C PHE A 72 -118.00 47.47 -37.74
N LEU A 73 -117.54 48.38 -36.88
CA LEU A 73 -118.34 49.54 -36.46
C LEU A 73 -118.66 50.54 -37.58
N LYS A 74 -117.96 50.45 -38.72
CA LYS A 74 -118.18 51.29 -39.91
C LYS A 74 -118.88 50.56 -41.08
N ALA A 75 -119.12 49.25 -40.99
CA ALA A 75 -119.74 48.47 -42.06
C ALA A 75 -121.29 48.48 -42.00
N ILE A 76 -121.93 48.29 -43.16
CA ILE A 76 -123.40 48.25 -43.32
C ILE A 76 -123.90 46.81 -43.58
N ASP A 77 -123.03 45.90 -44.04
CA ASP A 77 -123.36 44.52 -44.44
C ASP A 77 -123.32 43.54 -43.26
N ARG A 78 -124.44 42.86 -43.00
CA ARG A 78 -124.61 41.93 -41.87
C ARG A 78 -123.79 40.65 -41.97
N ASP A 79 -123.61 40.07 -43.16
CA ASP A 79 -122.85 38.81 -43.32
C ASP A 79 -121.35 39.07 -43.10
N TYR A 80 -120.87 40.24 -43.51
CA TYR A 80 -119.50 40.69 -43.25
C TYR A 80 -119.26 40.91 -41.74
N MET A 81 -120.25 41.47 -41.03
CA MET A 81 -120.20 41.71 -39.59
C MET A 81 -120.12 40.43 -38.77
N ASP A 82 -120.88 39.39 -39.14
CA ASP A 82 -120.84 38.09 -38.47
C ASP A 82 -119.49 37.39 -38.66
N LYS A 83 -118.91 37.47 -39.87
CA LYS A 83 -117.57 36.96 -40.15
C LYS A 83 -116.49 37.66 -39.33
N LEU A 84 -116.53 39.00 -39.24
CA LEU A 84 -115.56 39.76 -38.44
C LEU A 84 -115.71 39.48 -36.94
N THR A 85 -116.93 39.22 -36.48
CA THR A 85 -117.20 38.83 -35.08
C THR A 85 -116.57 37.47 -34.78
N ALA A 86 -116.77 36.48 -35.65
CA ALA A 86 -116.17 35.15 -35.50
C ALA A 86 -114.63 35.22 -35.50
N ASP A 87 -114.03 35.97 -36.44
CA ASP A 87 -112.59 36.16 -36.53
C ASP A 87 -112.01 36.87 -35.30
N THR A 88 -112.70 37.89 -34.77
CA THR A 88 -112.29 38.62 -33.57
C THR A 88 -112.40 37.76 -32.31
N GLN A 89 -113.44 36.93 -32.21
CA GLN A 89 -113.64 35.97 -31.10
C GLN A 89 -112.55 34.89 -31.08
N ALA A 90 -112.16 34.37 -32.26
CA ALA A 90 -111.08 33.40 -32.38
C ALA A 90 -109.74 33.98 -31.91
N THR A 91 -109.41 35.20 -32.34
CA THR A 91 -108.20 35.91 -31.89
C THR A 91 -108.25 36.25 -30.39
N ALA A 92 -109.42 36.64 -29.85
CA ALA A 92 -109.57 36.91 -28.41
C ALA A 92 -109.32 35.68 -27.53
N THR A 93 -109.78 34.49 -27.97
CA THR A 93 -109.57 33.23 -27.24
C THR A 93 -108.09 32.83 -27.23
N GLY A 94 -107.39 32.97 -28.37
CA GLY A 94 -105.95 32.71 -28.46
C GLY A 94 -105.11 33.71 -27.65
N MET A 95 -105.56 34.96 -27.58
CA MET A 95 -104.88 36.02 -26.86
C MET A 95 -104.84 35.82 -25.35
N ASP A 96 -105.95 35.38 -24.72
CA ASP A 96 -105.95 35.15 -23.27
C ASP A 96 -104.98 34.04 -22.85
N ALA A 97 -104.78 33.03 -23.70
CA ALA A 97 -103.75 32.01 -23.48
C ALA A 97 -102.33 32.59 -23.58
N LYS A 98 -102.06 33.47 -24.57
CA LYS A 98 -100.77 34.16 -24.73
C LYS A 98 -100.48 35.07 -23.53
N VAL A 99 -101.45 35.87 -23.09
CA VAL A 99 -101.30 36.79 -21.93
C VAL A 99 -100.96 36.01 -20.67
N LYS A 100 -101.67 34.92 -20.36
CA LYS A 100 -101.36 34.07 -19.19
C LYS A 100 -99.95 33.46 -19.28
N ARG A 101 -99.52 33.06 -20.47
CA ARG A 101 -98.17 32.51 -20.68
C ARG A 101 -97.10 33.58 -20.51
N ILE A 102 -97.33 34.80 -21.00
CA ILE A 102 -96.44 35.95 -20.77
C ILE A 102 -96.36 36.27 -19.27
N GLU A 103 -97.48 36.38 -18.57
CA GLU A 103 -97.51 36.62 -17.11
C GLU A 103 -96.74 35.57 -16.31
N ALA A 104 -96.82 34.29 -16.70
CA ALA A 104 -96.09 33.20 -16.05
C ALA A 104 -94.58 33.25 -16.30
N LEU A 105 -94.15 33.78 -17.45
CA LEU A 105 -92.74 33.84 -17.85
C LEU A 105 -92.06 35.14 -17.41
N VAL A 106 -92.82 36.23 -17.25
CA VAL A 106 -92.28 37.55 -16.88
C VAL A 106 -91.81 37.60 -15.43
N GLN A 107 -90.52 37.86 -15.25
CA GLN A 107 -89.88 37.99 -13.93
C GLN A 107 -89.43 39.42 -13.60
N SER A 108 -89.33 40.30 -14.61
CA SER A 108 -88.87 41.68 -14.44
C SER A 108 -89.97 42.57 -13.86
N ASP A 109 -89.63 43.39 -12.85
CA ASP A 109 -90.56 44.33 -12.22
C ASP A 109 -91.06 45.39 -13.22
N THR A 110 -90.20 45.83 -14.15
CA THR A 110 -90.56 46.75 -15.24
C THR A 110 -91.61 46.12 -16.17
N ALA A 111 -91.42 44.85 -16.54
CA ALA A 111 -92.34 44.15 -17.42
C ALA A 111 -93.70 43.88 -16.74
N ARG A 112 -93.73 43.57 -15.44
CA ARG A 112 -94.98 43.46 -14.66
C ARG A 112 -95.74 44.78 -14.61
N SER A 113 -95.03 45.90 -14.42
CA SER A 113 -95.62 47.24 -14.44
C SER A 113 -96.24 47.58 -15.80
N LEU A 114 -95.56 47.23 -16.89
CA LEU A 114 -96.09 47.41 -18.25
C LEU A 114 -97.31 46.52 -18.50
N LEU A 115 -97.32 45.25 -18.05
CA LEU A 115 -98.50 44.38 -18.13
C LEU A 115 -99.71 44.98 -17.39
N ALA A 116 -99.51 45.56 -16.19
CA ALA A 116 -100.59 46.24 -15.47
C ALA A 116 -101.10 47.49 -16.20
N THR A 117 -100.20 48.24 -16.84
CA THR A 117 -100.55 49.39 -17.68
C THR A 117 -101.36 48.96 -18.90
N ILE A 118 -100.96 47.86 -19.55
CA ILE A 118 -101.67 47.26 -20.68
C ILE A 118 -103.05 46.76 -20.25
N ALA A 119 -103.17 46.09 -19.09
CA ALA A 119 -104.46 45.63 -18.57
C ALA A 119 -105.41 46.82 -18.33
N THR A 120 -104.91 47.91 -17.76
CA THR A 120 -105.69 49.13 -17.54
C THR A 120 -106.17 49.76 -18.86
N ALA A 121 -105.29 49.83 -19.86
CA ALA A 121 -105.63 50.36 -21.19
C ALA A 121 -106.62 49.44 -21.94
N ARG A 122 -106.45 48.12 -21.82
CA ARG A 122 -107.36 47.10 -22.38
C ARG A 122 -108.77 47.24 -21.80
N THR A 123 -108.90 47.39 -20.49
CA THR A 123 -110.21 47.56 -19.83
C THR A 123 -110.90 48.84 -20.32
N ALA A 124 -110.21 49.98 -20.31
CA ALA A 124 -110.77 51.24 -20.80
C ALA A 124 -111.23 51.16 -22.27
N TYR A 125 -110.44 50.50 -23.13
CA TYR A 125 -110.78 50.26 -24.53
C TYR A 125 -112.02 49.35 -24.68
N ASN A 126 -112.07 48.23 -23.96
CA ASN A 126 -113.17 47.27 -24.05
C ASN A 126 -114.49 47.81 -23.51
N ASP A 127 -114.44 48.57 -22.41
CA ASP A 127 -115.62 49.22 -21.84
C ASP A 127 -116.24 50.19 -22.85
N LYS A 128 -115.41 51.05 -23.46
CA LYS A 128 -115.87 52.00 -24.48
C LYS A 128 -116.32 51.32 -25.77
N LEU A 129 -115.65 50.23 -26.16
CA LEU A 129 -116.06 49.41 -27.30
C LEU A 129 -117.43 48.76 -27.08
N THR A 130 -117.69 48.28 -25.87
CA THR A 130 -118.99 47.68 -25.53
C THR A 130 -120.10 48.72 -25.60
N GLU A 131 -119.86 49.91 -25.02
CA GLU A 131 -120.78 51.05 -25.12
C GLU A 131 -121.10 51.41 -26.58
N ILE A 132 -120.08 51.54 -27.44
CA ILE A 132 -120.27 51.88 -28.86
C ILE A 132 -120.95 50.75 -29.64
N ARG A 133 -120.69 49.47 -29.32
CA ARG A 133 -121.38 48.33 -29.95
C ARG A 133 -122.86 48.29 -29.60
N GLU A 134 -123.24 48.57 -28.36
CA GLU A 134 -124.65 48.64 -27.97
C GLU A 134 -125.36 49.81 -28.69
N LEU A 135 -124.72 50.97 -28.78
CA LEU A 135 -125.23 52.11 -29.57
C LEU A 135 -125.37 51.77 -31.06
N HIS A 136 -124.41 51.03 -31.61
CA HIS A 136 -124.45 50.59 -33.01
C HIS A 136 -125.59 49.58 -33.27
N ARG A 137 -125.85 48.64 -32.35
CA ARG A 137 -127.03 47.76 -32.43
C ARG A 137 -128.35 48.52 -32.26
N GLY A 138 -128.34 49.60 -31.48
CA GLY A 138 -129.48 50.50 -31.25
C GLY A 138 -129.84 51.40 -32.45
N GLY A 139 -129.06 51.37 -33.53
CA GLY A 139 -129.32 52.14 -34.75
C GLY A 139 -128.79 53.59 -34.73
N GLU A 140 -127.84 53.91 -33.84
CA GLU A 140 -127.27 55.25 -33.73
C GLU A 140 -126.50 55.66 -35.01
N PRO A 141 -126.85 56.77 -35.69
CA PRO A 141 -126.27 57.14 -36.98
C PRO A 141 -124.84 57.71 -36.89
N ASN A 142 -124.36 58.10 -35.70
CA ASN A 142 -123.07 58.78 -35.51
C ASN A 142 -121.90 57.85 -35.11
N VAL A 143 -122.10 56.52 -35.15
CA VAL A 143 -121.09 55.52 -34.72
C VAL A 143 -119.71 55.71 -35.38
N PRO A 144 -119.58 55.97 -36.70
CA PRO A 144 -118.27 56.17 -37.32
C PRO A 144 -117.47 57.32 -36.70
N THR A 145 -118.14 58.43 -36.32
CA THR A 145 -117.49 59.59 -35.69
C THR A 145 -117.09 59.29 -34.24
N MET A 146 -117.87 58.50 -33.51
CA MET A 146 -117.54 58.04 -32.15
C MET A 146 -116.33 57.10 -32.14
N VAL A 147 -116.18 56.26 -33.18
CA VAL A 147 -114.98 55.41 -33.33
C VAL A 147 -113.73 56.27 -33.43
N ASP A 148 -113.75 57.36 -34.21
CA ASP A 148 -112.57 58.19 -34.44
C ASP A 148 -112.26 59.13 -33.25
N LYS A 149 -113.27 59.65 -32.54
CA LYS A 149 -113.06 60.60 -31.43
C LYS A 149 -112.92 59.94 -30.06
N ASP A 150 -113.68 58.89 -29.79
CA ASP A 150 -113.80 58.33 -28.44
C ASP A 150 -113.06 57.00 -28.31
N LEU A 151 -113.08 56.15 -29.34
CA LEU A 151 -112.47 54.82 -29.29
C LEU A 151 -111.03 54.80 -29.78
N ARG A 152 -110.71 55.54 -30.85
CA ARG A 152 -109.35 55.60 -31.44
C ARG A 152 -108.27 56.02 -30.44
N PRO A 153 -108.45 57.07 -29.61
CA PRO A 153 -107.42 57.44 -28.63
C PRO A 153 -107.16 56.35 -27.58
N LEU A 154 -108.20 55.59 -27.20
CA LEU A 154 -108.08 54.45 -26.28
C LEU A 154 -107.37 53.27 -26.94
N ALA A 155 -107.65 53.00 -28.21
CA ALA A 155 -106.95 51.98 -29.00
C ALA A 155 -105.48 52.33 -29.21
N ASP A 156 -105.17 53.57 -29.55
CA ASP A 156 -103.79 54.05 -29.71
C ASP A 156 -103.02 53.96 -28.38
N LYS A 157 -103.66 54.28 -27.24
CA LYS A 157 -103.07 54.11 -25.91
C LYS A 157 -102.81 52.63 -25.58
N TYR A 158 -103.75 51.74 -25.92
CA TYR A 158 -103.58 50.30 -25.71
C TYR A 158 -102.45 49.73 -26.60
N LEU A 159 -102.46 50.04 -27.90
CA LEU A 159 -101.40 49.65 -28.83
C LEU A 159 -100.03 50.19 -28.39
N LYS A 160 -99.96 51.45 -27.96
CA LYS A 160 -98.71 52.04 -27.43
C LYS A 160 -98.20 51.30 -26.20
N SER A 161 -99.07 50.96 -25.25
CA SER A 161 -98.65 50.20 -24.06
C SER A 161 -98.11 48.80 -24.42
N LEU A 162 -98.62 48.17 -25.47
CA LEU A 162 -98.09 46.92 -26.01
C LEU A 162 -96.73 47.12 -26.71
N ASP A 163 -96.58 48.20 -27.48
CA ASP A 163 -95.31 48.55 -28.11
C ASP A 163 -94.22 48.86 -27.07
N ASP A 164 -94.55 49.51 -25.95
CA ASP A 164 -93.62 49.76 -24.84
C ASP A 164 -93.14 48.44 -24.21
N LEU A 165 -94.04 47.47 -23.99
CA LEU A 165 -93.69 46.12 -23.51
C LEU A 165 -92.82 45.36 -24.53
N ARG A 166 -93.20 45.40 -25.81
CA ARG A 166 -92.47 44.78 -26.92
C ARG A 166 -91.05 45.31 -27.04
N SER A 167 -90.88 46.64 -26.98
CA SER A 167 -89.58 47.29 -26.99
C SER A 167 -88.75 46.91 -25.76
N THR A 168 -89.35 46.84 -24.57
CA THR A 168 -88.64 46.44 -23.35
C THR A 168 -88.14 44.99 -23.42
N MET A 169 -88.96 44.08 -23.91
CA MET A 169 -88.58 42.67 -24.11
C MET A 169 -87.48 42.50 -25.17
N ALA A 170 -87.56 43.26 -26.27
CA ALA A 170 -86.53 43.25 -27.31
C ALA A 170 -85.18 43.77 -26.78
N THR A 171 -85.18 44.86 -26.00
CA THR A 171 -83.96 45.38 -25.36
C THR A 171 -83.39 44.38 -24.36
N GLN A 172 -84.23 43.79 -23.51
CA GLN A 172 -83.79 42.80 -22.52
C GLN A 172 -83.15 41.57 -23.18
N LEU A 173 -83.73 41.07 -24.28
CA LEU A 173 -83.14 39.96 -25.03
C LEU A 173 -81.80 40.35 -25.67
N ALA A 174 -81.70 41.55 -26.25
CA ALA A 174 -80.45 42.03 -26.84
C ALA A 174 -79.33 42.19 -25.80
N GLU A 175 -79.64 42.71 -24.61
CA GLU A 175 -78.71 42.80 -23.47
C GLU A 175 -78.27 41.41 -23.00
N SER A 176 -79.20 40.49 -22.82
CA SER A 176 -78.92 39.11 -22.38
C SER A 176 -78.06 38.33 -23.39
N GLN A 177 -78.29 38.53 -24.69
CA GLN A 177 -77.43 37.99 -25.75
C GLN A 177 -76.02 38.62 -25.73
N ALA A 178 -75.92 39.94 -25.51
CA ALA A 178 -74.65 40.62 -25.38
C ALA A 178 -73.87 40.15 -24.13
N ASP A 179 -74.53 39.99 -22.99
CA ASP A 179 -73.96 39.47 -21.75
C ASP A 179 -73.50 38.02 -21.89
N THR A 180 -74.27 37.17 -22.58
CA THR A 180 -73.86 35.80 -22.87
C THR A 180 -72.61 35.76 -23.77
N SER A 181 -72.50 36.66 -24.75
CA SER A 181 -71.34 36.79 -25.63
C SER A 181 -70.10 37.34 -24.91
N THR A 182 -70.27 38.34 -24.04
CA THR A 182 -69.16 38.87 -23.21
C THR A 182 -68.69 37.83 -22.20
N LEU A 183 -69.60 37.09 -21.57
CA LEU A 183 -69.28 35.97 -20.69
C LEU A 183 -68.50 34.87 -21.43
N ALA A 184 -68.89 34.54 -22.66
CA ALA A 184 -68.17 33.58 -23.50
C ALA A 184 -66.75 34.06 -23.83
N LYS A 185 -66.57 35.32 -24.28
CA LYS A 185 -65.26 35.91 -24.58
C LYS A 185 -64.37 36.01 -23.34
N ALA A 186 -64.91 36.44 -22.20
CA ALA A 186 -64.19 36.51 -20.93
C ALA A 186 -63.74 35.11 -20.47
N SER A 187 -64.60 34.10 -20.64
CA SER A 187 -64.28 32.70 -20.34
C SER A 187 -63.17 32.16 -21.24
N GLN A 188 -63.21 32.44 -22.54
CA GLN A 188 -62.15 32.07 -23.49
C GLN A 188 -60.82 32.74 -23.15
N MET A 189 -60.83 34.04 -22.82
CA MET A 189 -59.61 34.77 -22.47
C MET A 189 -58.99 34.25 -21.16
N LEU A 190 -59.81 33.98 -20.13
CA LEU A 190 -59.34 33.45 -18.85
C LEU A 190 -58.74 32.05 -19.03
N LEU A 191 -59.42 31.15 -19.74
CA LEU A 191 -58.90 29.80 -20.01
C LEU A 191 -57.64 29.83 -20.88
N GLY A 192 -57.58 30.72 -21.88
CA GLY A 192 -56.39 30.93 -22.70
C GLY A 192 -55.19 31.44 -21.90
N ALA A 193 -55.39 32.47 -21.07
CA ALA A 193 -54.36 33.01 -20.19
C ALA A 193 -53.90 31.98 -19.15
N GLY A 194 -54.84 31.24 -18.54
CA GLY A 194 -54.52 30.16 -17.59
C GLY A 194 -53.71 29.04 -18.22
N THR A 195 -54.04 28.65 -19.45
CA THR A 195 -53.29 27.65 -20.22
C THR A 195 -51.87 28.14 -20.54
N LEU A 196 -51.70 29.38 -20.98
CA LEU A 196 -50.37 29.95 -21.25
C LEU A 196 -49.50 29.97 -19.99
N VAL A 197 -50.05 30.38 -18.84
CA VAL A 197 -49.33 30.36 -17.56
C VAL A 197 -48.94 28.93 -17.17
N ALA A 198 -49.85 27.97 -17.34
CA ALA A 198 -49.56 26.56 -17.07
C ALA A 198 -48.43 26.01 -17.94
N VAL A 199 -48.42 26.30 -19.24
CA VAL A 199 -47.34 25.90 -20.15
C VAL A 199 -46.02 26.56 -19.74
N ALA A 200 -46.02 27.86 -19.44
CA ALA A 200 -44.82 28.58 -19.02
C ALA A 200 -44.24 28.02 -17.71
N LEU A 201 -45.08 27.74 -16.71
CA LEU A 201 -44.66 27.12 -15.45
C LEU A 201 -44.18 25.69 -15.65
N GLY A 202 -44.86 24.90 -16.49
CA GLY A 202 -44.44 23.54 -16.84
C GLY A 202 -43.07 23.52 -17.52
N ALA A 203 -42.83 24.43 -18.47
CA ALA A 203 -41.53 24.58 -19.14
C ALA A 203 -40.42 25.01 -18.17
N LEU A 204 -40.70 25.96 -17.27
CA LEU A 204 -39.75 26.39 -16.24
C LEU A 204 -39.38 25.25 -15.29
N LEU A 205 -40.36 24.51 -14.78
CA LEU A 205 -40.14 23.35 -13.91
C LEU A 205 -39.38 22.24 -14.65
N GLY A 206 -39.77 21.93 -15.89
CA GLY A 206 -39.07 20.95 -16.73
C GLY A 206 -37.61 21.33 -16.96
N PHE A 207 -37.34 22.59 -17.32
CA PHE A 207 -35.98 23.09 -17.54
C PHE A 207 -35.12 23.05 -16.27
N THR A 208 -35.66 23.49 -15.14
CA THR A 208 -34.95 23.52 -13.86
C THR A 208 -34.63 22.12 -13.33
N VAL A 209 -35.58 21.18 -13.38
CA VAL A 209 -35.36 19.78 -12.99
C VAL A 209 -34.35 19.11 -13.91
N THR A 210 -34.51 19.24 -15.24
CA THR A 210 -33.59 18.67 -16.23
C THR A 210 -32.17 19.17 -16.00
N ARG A 211 -31.99 20.48 -15.86
CA ARG A 211 -30.69 21.10 -15.62
C ARG A 211 -30.08 20.67 -14.28
N SER A 212 -30.90 20.39 -13.26
CA SER A 212 -30.45 19.94 -11.95
C SER A 212 -29.94 18.49 -11.94
N ILE A 213 -30.39 17.65 -12.88
CA ILE A 213 -29.99 16.24 -12.98
C ILE A 213 -28.86 16.07 -14.01
N VAL A 214 -29.02 16.66 -15.19
CA VAL A 214 -28.09 16.45 -16.32
C VAL A 214 -26.70 16.99 -16.01
N ARG A 215 -26.58 18.15 -15.35
CA ARG A 215 -25.27 18.75 -15.07
C ARG A 215 -24.42 17.92 -14.10
N PRO A 216 -24.90 17.52 -12.90
CA PRO A 216 -24.13 16.63 -12.02
C PRO A 216 -23.80 15.28 -12.66
N VAL A 217 -24.71 14.71 -13.46
CA VAL A 217 -24.44 13.45 -14.17
C VAL A 217 -23.33 13.62 -15.21
N GLN A 218 -23.32 14.73 -15.96
CA GLN A 218 -22.22 15.06 -16.88
C GLN A 218 -20.88 15.25 -16.15
N GLN A 219 -20.90 15.89 -14.98
CA GLN A 219 -19.70 16.02 -14.13
C GLN A 219 -19.21 14.65 -13.64
N GLY A 220 -20.12 13.77 -13.24
CA GLY A 220 -19.79 12.39 -12.83
C GLY A 220 -19.20 11.58 -13.98
N LYS A 221 -19.76 11.71 -15.19
CA LYS A 221 -19.21 11.12 -16.42
C LYS A 221 -17.78 11.60 -16.67
N GLN A 222 -17.56 12.91 -16.67
CA GLN A 222 -16.24 13.48 -16.93
C GLN A 222 -15.22 13.09 -15.85
N ALA A 223 -15.65 13.03 -14.58
CA ALA A 223 -14.81 12.54 -13.50
C ALA A 223 -14.43 11.06 -13.69
N ALA A 224 -15.36 10.21 -14.11
CA ALA A 224 -15.08 8.80 -14.39
C ALA A 224 -14.15 8.63 -15.61
N GLU A 225 -14.32 9.44 -16.66
CA GLU A 225 -13.42 9.48 -17.83
C GLU A 225 -12.00 9.89 -17.40
N ASN A 226 -11.84 10.95 -16.61
CA ASN A 226 -10.54 11.38 -16.09
C ASN A 226 -9.87 10.26 -15.26
N ILE A 227 -10.62 9.58 -14.38
CA ILE A 227 -10.10 8.46 -13.58
C ILE A 227 -9.66 7.30 -14.48
N ALA A 228 -10.45 6.98 -15.51
CA ALA A 228 -10.14 5.91 -16.47
C ALA A 228 -8.88 6.23 -17.31
N ASP A 229 -8.69 7.51 -17.65
CA ASP A 229 -7.50 8.01 -18.36
C ASP A 229 -6.27 8.16 -17.42
N GLY A 230 -6.42 7.86 -16.13
CA GLY A 230 -5.36 7.96 -15.12
C GLY A 230 -5.15 9.38 -14.58
N ASP A 231 -5.95 10.37 -14.98
CA ASP A 231 -5.82 11.73 -14.47
C ASP A 231 -6.58 11.91 -13.15
N LEU A 232 -5.85 11.84 -12.04
CA LEU A 232 -6.37 12.07 -10.68
C LEU A 232 -6.10 13.50 -10.18
N THR A 233 -5.67 14.42 -11.06
CA THR A 233 -5.30 15.78 -10.67
C THR A 233 -6.51 16.70 -10.49
N HIS A 234 -7.61 16.41 -11.17
CA HIS A 234 -8.81 17.24 -11.20
C HIS A 234 -9.74 16.92 -10.02
N PRO A 235 -9.93 17.83 -9.05
CA PRO A 235 -10.77 17.57 -7.89
C PRO A 235 -12.25 17.47 -8.28
N ILE A 236 -12.93 16.43 -7.79
CA ILE A 236 -14.36 16.22 -8.02
C ILE A 236 -15.14 17.06 -7.01
N VAL A 237 -15.75 18.15 -7.47
CA VAL A 237 -16.60 19.02 -6.63
C VAL A 237 -17.97 18.37 -6.45
N ALA A 238 -18.15 17.68 -5.32
CA ALA A 238 -19.44 17.10 -4.97
C ALA A 238 -20.30 18.11 -4.19
N ALA A 239 -21.19 18.81 -4.91
CA ALA A 239 -22.14 19.74 -4.31
C ALA A 239 -23.56 19.14 -4.29
N GLY A 240 -24.21 19.17 -3.12
CA GLY A 240 -25.58 18.68 -2.93
C GLY A 240 -25.66 17.37 -2.16
N ASN A 241 -26.82 17.13 -1.55
CA ASN A 241 -27.10 15.94 -0.73
C ASN A 241 -28.09 14.95 -1.39
N ASP A 242 -28.44 15.21 -2.66
CA ASP A 242 -29.27 14.32 -3.46
C ASP A 242 -28.47 13.12 -3.99
N GLU A 243 -29.13 12.21 -4.69
CA GLU A 243 -28.53 10.99 -5.24
C GLU A 243 -27.36 11.30 -6.20
N THR A 244 -27.42 12.41 -6.94
CA THR A 244 -26.34 12.82 -7.84
C THR A 244 -25.14 13.38 -7.09
N GLY A 245 -25.37 14.14 -6.00
CA GLY A 245 -24.34 14.61 -5.09
C GLY A 245 -23.67 13.45 -4.35
N GLN A 246 -24.43 12.46 -3.88
CA GLN A 246 -23.91 11.24 -3.26
C GLN A 246 -23.05 10.43 -4.25
N LEU A 247 -23.47 10.32 -5.52
CA LEU A 247 -22.66 9.70 -6.57
C LEU A 247 -21.33 10.44 -6.77
N LEU A 248 -21.35 11.77 -6.86
CA LEU A 248 -20.12 12.58 -6.97
C LEU A 248 -19.23 12.45 -5.73
N GLN A 249 -19.80 12.37 -4.53
CA GLN A 249 -19.04 12.13 -3.30
C GLN A 249 -18.36 10.75 -3.32
N ALA A 250 -19.06 9.71 -3.78
CA ALA A 250 -18.49 8.37 -3.94
C ALA A 250 -17.35 8.35 -4.97
N LEU A 251 -17.52 9.03 -6.11
CA LEU A 251 -16.44 9.18 -7.11
C LEU A 251 -15.24 9.96 -6.56
N ALA A 252 -15.47 11.02 -5.78
CA ALA A 252 -14.39 11.76 -5.09
C ALA A 252 -13.63 10.89 -4.09
N ALA A 253 -14.35 10.09 -3.29
CA ALA A 253 -13.74 9.14 -2.37
C ALA A 253 -12.93 8.05 -3.10
N MET A 254 -13.44 7.55 -4.24
CA MET A 254 -12.73 6.60 -5.10
C MET A 254 -11.44 7.21 -5.67
N GLN A 255 -11.52 8.42 -6.23
CA GLN A 255 -10.35 9.17 -6.72
C GLN A 255 -9.29 9.33 -5.63
N SER A 256 -9.70 9.77 -4.44
CA SER A 256 -8.77 9.96 -3.31
C SER A 256 -8.10 8.64 -2.89
N ARG A 257 -8.85 7.54 -2.81
CA ARG A 257 -8.28 6.23 -2.45
C ARG A 257 -7.33 5.70 -3.52
N LEU A 258 -7.68 5.83 -4.80
CA LEU A 258 -6.79 5.48 -5.91
C LEU A 258 -5.51 6.31 -5.88
N ALA A 259 -5.61 7.62 -5.65
CA ALA A 259 -4.46 8.50 -5.53
C ALA A 259 -3.51 8.08 -4.39
N SER A 260 -4.06 7.72 -3.22
CA SER A 260 -3.27 7.20 -2.11
C SER A 260 -2.62 5.85 -2.42
N ILE A 261 -3.33 4.93 -3.07
CA ILE A 261 -2.76 3.62 -3.47
C ILE A 261 -1.62 3.80 -4.45
N VAL A 262 -1.82 4.59 -5.51
CA VAL A 262 -0.79 4.91 -6.52
C VAL A 262 0.42 5.58 -5.86
N GLY A 263 0.20 6.56 -4.97
CA GLY A 263 1.27 7.23 -4.23
C GLY A 263 2.08 6.26 -3.36
N ASN A 264 1.40 5.38 -2.63
CA ASN A 264 2.05 4.36 -1.80
C ASN A 264 2.83 3.35 -2.64
N VAL A 265 2.26 2.86 -3.75
CA VAL A 265 2.94 1.91 -4.65
C VAL A 265 4.20 2.56 -5.24
N ARG A 266 4.10 3.81 -5.71
CA ARG A 266 5.27 4.54 -6.22
C ARG A 266 6.35 4.70 -5.16
N HIS A 267 5.98 5.13 -3.95
CA HIS A 267 6.93 5.29 -2.85
C HIS A 267 7.59 3.97 -2.44
N SER A 268 6.80 2.89 -2.33
CA SER A 268 7.33 1.55 -2.03
C SER A 268 8.25 1.04 -3.13
N ALA A 269 7.92 1.25 -4.40
CA ALA A 269 8.76 0.85 -5.52
C ALA A 269 10.08 1.65 -5.56
N GLU A 270 10.05 2.98 -5.34
CA GLU A 270 11.25 3.80 -5.17
C GLU A 270 12.12 3.30 -3.99
N GLY A 271 11.49 2.88 -2.89
CA GLY A 271 12.15 2.24 -1.76
C GLY A 271 12.83 0.91 -2.10
N VAL A 272 12.15 0.02 -2.83
CA VAL A 272 12.72 -1.25 -3.30
C VAL A 272 13.89 -1.01 -4.27
N ALA A 273 13.78 -0.04 -5.17
CA ALA A 273 14.86 0.31 -6.09
C ALA A 273 16.11 0.80 -5.34
N THR A 274 15.91 1.63 -4.30
CA THR A 274 17.00 2.12 -3.44
C THR A 274 17.65 0.98 -2.66
N ALA A 275 16.86 0.16 -1.97
CA ALA A 275 17.37 -0.99 -1.22
C ALA A 275 18.10 -2.00 -2.13
N SER A 276 17.61 -2.22 -3.35
CA SER A 276 18.27 -3.10 -4.33
C SER A 276 19.61 -2.54 -4.77
N ALA A 277 19.74 -1.21 -4.93
CA ALA A 277 21.02 -0.57 -5.23
C ALA A 277 22.02 -0.69 -4.06
N GLU A 278 21.55 -0.56 -2.82
CA GLU A 278 22.38 -0.80 -1.63
C GLU A 278 22.85 -2.25 -1.55
N ILE A 279 21.97 -3.23 -1.82
CA ILE A 279 22.34 -4.66 -1.89
C ILE A 279 23.38 -4.89 -2.98
N ALA A 280 23.20 -4.31 -4.18
CA ALA A 280 24.16 -4.44 -5.26
C ALA A 280 25.54 -3.86 -4.87
N SER A 281 25.57 -2.70 -4.20
CA SER A 281 26.81 -2.14 -3.68
C SER A 281 27.45 -3.04 -2.62
N GLY A 282 26.65 -3.59 -1.69
CA GLY A 282 27.12 -4.52 -0.66
C GLY A 282 27.67 -5.83 -1.25
N ASN A 283 27.06 -6.34 -2.32
CA ASN A 283 27.56 -7.52 -3.02
C ASN A 283 28.89 -7.26 -3.72
N ASN A 284 29.11 -6.06 -4.28
CA ASN A 284 30.42 -5.70 -4.85
C ASN A 284 31.52 -5.69 -3.77
N ASP A 285 31.25 -5.13 -2.59
CA ASP A 285 32.18 -5.19 -1.46
C ASP A 285 32.45 -6.63 -1.00
N LEU A 286 31.38 -7.44 -0.89
CA LEU A 286 31.52 -8.85 -0.52
C LEU A 286 32.30 -9.65 -1.58
N SER A 287 32.12 -9.34 -2.88
CA SER A 287 32.90 -9.92 -3.98
C SER A 287 34.39 -9.62 -3.80
N ALA A 288 34.75 -8.35 -3.60
CA ALA A 288 36.13 -7.93 -3.42
C ALA A 288 36.79 -8.59 -2.20
N ARG A 289 36.04 -8.71 -1.09
CA ARG A 289 36.51 -9.42 0.11
C ARG A 289 36.64 -10.93 -0.12
N THR A 290 35.76 -11.53 -0.90
CA THR A 290 35.82 -12.95 -1.26
C THR A 290 37.03 -13.24 -2.16
N GLU A 291 37.33 -12.36 -3.10
CA GLU A 291 38.56 -12.44 -3.94
C GLU A 291 39.82 -12.27 -3.09
N GLN A 292 39.86 -11.30 -2.18
CA GLN A 292 40.97 -11.15 -1.23
C GLN A 292 41.14 -12.38 -0.34
N GLN A 293 40.04 -12.96 0.13
CA GLN A 293 40.07 -14.17 0.94
C GLN A 293 40.58 -15.38 0.15
N ALA A 294 40.18 -15.52 -1.11
CA ALA A 294 40.70 -16.57 -2.00
C ALA A 294 42.22 -16.44 -2.17
N SER A 295 42.72 -15.23 -2.44
CA SER A 295 44.16 -14.97 -2.56
C SER A 295 44.92 -15.26 -1.26
N ALA A 296 44.37 -14.88 -0.11
CA ALA A 296 44.97 -15.18 1.19
C ALA A 296 44.99 -16.69 1.49
N LEU A 297 43.95 -17.43 1.08
CA LEU A 297 43.90 -18.88 1.20
C LEU A 297 44.93 -19.57 0.30
N GLU A 298 45.14 -19.08 -0.94
CA GLU A 298 46.20 -19.58 -1.83
C GLU A 298 47.61 -19.40 -1.21
N GLU A 299 47.91 -18.21 -0.68
CA GLU A 299 49.20 -17.94 -0.03
C GLU A 299 49.38 -18.79 1.24
N THR A 300 48.32 -18.97 2.02
CA THR A 300 48.34 -19.83 3.21
C THR A 300 48.53 -21.29 2.81
N ALA A 301 47.86 -21.78 1.77
CA ALA A 301 48.02 -23.14 1.27
C ALA A 301 49.46 -23.41 0.82
N ALA A 302 50.06 -22.49 0.05
CA ALA A 302 51.46 -22.58 -0.36
C ALA A 302 52.42 -22.61 0.85
N SER A 303 52.17 -21.75 1.85
CA SER A 303 52.95 -21.72 3.09
C SER A 303 52.82 -23.02 3.89
N MET A 304 51.63 -23.63 3.90
CA MET A 304 51.39 -24.93 4.56
C MET A 304 52.06 -26.08 3.83
N GLU A 305 52.14 -26.06 2.49
CA GLU A 305 52.92 -27.04 1.73
C GLU A 305 54.42 -26.93 2.04
N GLU A 306 54.96 -25.71 2.06
CA GLU A 306 56.36 -25.45 2.40
C GLU A 306 56.69 -25.87 3.84
N LEU A 307 55.81 -25.54 4.80
CA LEU A 307 55.92 -25.99 6.19
C LEU A 307 55.86 -27.52 6.27
N GLY A 308 54.93 -28.16 5.58
CA GLY A 308 54.82 -29.61 5.54
C GLY A 308 56.07 -30.29 4.98
N SER A 309 56.67 -29.72 3.93
CA SER A 309 57.96 -30.18 3.39
C SER A 309 59.10 -30.04 4.42
N THR A 310 59.22 -28.88 5.05
CA THR A 310 60.27 -28.58 6.03
C THR A 310 60.16 -29.47 7.27
N VAL A 311 58.94 -29.72 7.75
CA VAL A 311 58.69 -30.60 8.90
C VAL A 311 59.06 -32.05 8.57
N ARG A 312 58.72 -32.55 7.36
CA ARG A 312 59.16 -33.90 6.92
C ARG A 312 60.68 -33.98 6.83
N GLN A 313 61.33 -32.97 6.25
CA GLN A 313 62.78 -32.91 6.17
C GLN A 313 63.44 -32.92 7.56
N ASN A 314 62.88 -32.19 8.53
CA ASN A 314 63.36 -32.21 9.92
C ASN A 314 63.20 -33.58 10.58
N ALA A 315 62.09 -34.27 10.35
CA ALA A 315 61.89 -35.63 10.86
C ALA A 315 62.93 -36.60 10.30
N ASP A 316 63.22 -36.52 8.99
CA ASP A 316 64.23 -37.37 8.35
C ASP A 316 65.65 -37.02 8.78
N ASN A 317 65.97 -35.73 8.93
CA ASN A 317 67.25 -35.27 9.47
C ASN A 317 67.45 -35.78 10.91
N ALA A 318 66.42 -35.72 11.75
CA ALA A 318 66.47 -36.22 13.12
C ALA A 318 66.72 -37.74 13.15
N ARG A 319 66.04 -38.51 12.28
CA ARG A 319 66.29 -39.96 12.13
C ARG A 319 67.72 -40.25 11.69
N GLN A 320 68.23 -39.52 10.70
CA GLN A 320 69.59 -39.71 10.21
C GLN A 320 70.64 -39.34 11.28
N ALA A 321 70.45 -38.22 11.98
CA ALA A 321 71.28 -37.81 13.09
C ALA A 321 71.26 -38.83 14.25
N ASN A 322 70.09 -39.41 14.54
CA ASN A 322 69.95 -40.48 15.52
C ASN A 322 70.79 -41.72 15.15
N GLN A 323 70.75 -42.13 13.87
CA GLN A 323 71.54 -43.26 13.37
C GLN A 323 73.06 -42.98 13.42
N LEU A 324 73.47 -41.76 13.05
CA LEU A 324 74.86 -41.29 13.18
C LEU A 324 75.33 -41.30 14.64
N ALA A 325 74.50 -40.81 15.56
CA ALA A 325 74.78 -40.82 17.00
C ALA A 325 74.92 -42.25 17.53
N MET A 326 74.04 -43.17 17.15
CA MET A 326 74.15 -44.60 17.53
C MET A 326 75.45 -45.24 17.02
N SER A 327 75.84 -44.94 15.78
CA SER A 327 77.11 -45.39 15.21
C SER A 327 78.31 -44.81 15.96
N ALA A 328 78.30 -43.50 16.24
CA ALA A 328 79.35 -42.83 16.99
C ALA A 328 79.47 -43.37 18.43
N SER A 329 78.34 -43.68 19.08
CA SER A 329 78.30 -44.31 20.41
C SER A 329 78.95 -45.69 20.39
N THR A 330 78.72 -46.47 19.33
CA THR A 330 79.33 -47.80 19.14
C THR A 330 80.84 -47.69 18.99
N VAL A 331 81.33 -46.74 18.17
CA VAL A 331 82.77 -46.49 17.98
C VAL A 331 83.41 -45.99 19.28
N ALA A 332 82.77 -45.07 19.99
CA ALA A 332 83.28 -44.55 21.27
C ALA A 332 83.35 -45.66 22.33
N LYS A 333 82.37 -46.58 22.36
CA LYS A 333 82.40 -47.75 23.23
C LYS A 333 83.57 -48.67 22.90
N GLN A 334 83.77 -49.02 21.63
CA GLN A 334 84.93 -49.80 21.18
C GLN A 334 86.26 -49.11 21.52
N GLY A 335 86.34 -47.78 21.37
CA GLY A 335 87.49 -47.00 21.78
C GLY A 335 87.75 -47.08 23.29
N GLY A 336 86.69 -47.04 24.11
CA GLY A 336 86.78 -47.28 25.56
C GLY A 336 87.29 -48.68 25.91
N ASP A 337 86.82 -49.71 25.21
CA ASP A 337 87.26 -51.10 25.41
C ASP A 337 88.77 -51.25 25.09
N VAL A 338 89.25 -50.66 23.99
CA VAL A 338 90.68 -50.66 23.63
C VAL A 338 91.52 -49.91 24.66
N VAL A 339 91.03 -48.75 25.13
CA VAL A 339 91.72 -48.00 26.20
C VAL A 339 91.82 -48.82 27.48
N ALA A 340 90.77 -49.56 27.85
CA ALA A 340 90.80 -50.45 29.01
C ALA A 340 91.84 -51.57 28.87
N GLU A 341 92.00 -52.15 27.68
CA GLU A 341 93.04 -53.14 27.38
C GLU A 341 94.46 -52.54 27.50
N VAL A 342 94.64 -51.28 27.07
CA VAL A 342 95.92 -50.56 27.22
C VAL A 342 96.24 -50.29 28.70
N VAL A 343 95.24 -49.93 29.52
CA VAL A 343 95.44 -49.76 30.98
C VAL A 343 95.90 -51.08 31.62
N ASP A 344 95.26 -52.19 31.28
CA ASP A 344 95.63 -53.51 31.82
C ASP A 344 97.06 -53.90 31.40
N THR A 345 97.42 -53.65 30.15
CA THR A 345 98.79 -53.87 29.64
C THR A 345 99.81 -53.00 30.37
N MET A 346 99.52 -51.71 30.57
CA MET A 346 100.41 -50.79 31.30
C MET A 346 100.59 -51.22 32.76
N LYS A 347 99.53 -51.74 33.40
CA LYS A 347 99.60 -52.31 34.75
C LYS A 347 100.50 -53.55 34.78
N GLY A 348 100.36 -54.45 33.80
CA GLY A 348 101.25 -55.60 33.63
C GLY A 348 102.72 -55.22 33.41
N ILE A 349 102.99 -54.16 32.63
CA ILE A 349 104.34 -53.60 32.43
C ILE A 349 104.88 -53.01 33.73
N ASN A 350 104.05 -52.27 34.49
CA ASN A 350 104.45 -51.68 35.77
C ASN A 350 104.84 -52.77 36.78
N ASP A 351 104.01 -53.81 36.91
CA ASP A 351 104.26 -54.94 37.80
C ASP A 351 105.51 -55.73 37.39
N SER A 352 105.73 -55.93 36.08
CA SER A 352 106.94 -56.56 35.55
C SER A 352 108.19 -55.72 35.82
N SER A 353 108.09 -54.40 35.68
CA SER A 353 109.19 -53.46 35.93
C SER A 353 109.57 -53.43 37.41
N LYS A 354 108.59 -53.49 38.33
CA LYS A 354 108.83 -53.63 39.78
C LYS A 354 109.55 -54.93 40.11
N LYS A 355 109.11 -56.07 39.54
CA LYS A 355 109.82 -57.35 39.70
C LYS A 355 111.27 -57.29 39.21
N ILE A 356 111.52 -56.62 38.08
CA ILE A 356 112.90 -56.42 37.59
C ILE A 356 113.70 -55.57 38.60
N ALA A 357 113.12 -54.49 39.13
CA ALA A 357 113.78 -53.65 40.12
C ALA A 357 114.19 -54.46 41.37
N ASP A 358 113.31 -55.36 41.84
CA ASP A 358 113.59 -56.26 42.97
C ASP A 358 114.73 -57.23 42.65
N ILE A 359 114.71 -57.86 41.46
CA ILE A 359 115.78 -58.77 41.00
C ILE A 359 117.12 -58.04 40.92
N ILE A 360 117.15 -56.82 40.37
CA ILE A 360 118.36 -56.00 40.29
C ILE A 360 118.86 -55.62 41.68
N SER A 361 117.96 -55.38 42.64
CA SER A 361 118.35 -55.15 44.04
C SER A 361 118.99 -56.38 44.68
N VAL A 362 118.56 -57.60 44.31
CA VAL A 362 119.21 -58.85 44.73
C VAL A 362 120.58 -58.99 44.06
N ILE A 363 120.72 -58.68 42.77
CA ILE A 363 122.00 -58.74 42.04
C ILE A 363 123.02 -57.76 42.64
N ASP A 364 122.61 -56.53 42.96
CA ASP A 364 123.45 -55.55 43.66
C ASP A 364 123.90 -56.09 45.04
N GLY A 365 122.98 -56.74 45.77
CA GLY A 365 123.29 -57.45 47.01
C GLY A 365 124.32 -58.59 46.84
N ILE A 366 124.20 -59.40 45.78
CA ILE A 366 125.15 -60.46 45.43
C ILE A 366 126.51 -59.85 45.05
N ALA A 367 126.53 -58.77 44.27
CA ALA A 367 127.76 -58.08 43.89
C ALA A 367 128.47 -57.50 45.12
N PHE A 368 127.72 -56.91 46.06
CA PHE A 368 128.26 -56.44 47.34
C PHE A 368 128.85 -57.59 48.16
N GLN A 369 128.10 -58.69 48.34
CA GLN A 369 128.58 -59.90 49.03
C GLN A 369 129.85 -60.46 48.37
N THR A 370 129.90 -60.52 47.04
CA THR A 370 131.05 -61.00 46.26
C THR A 370 132.25 -60.08 46.44
N ASN A 371 132.05 -58.76 46.46
CA ASN A 371 133.11 -57.78 46.73
C ASN A 371 133.70 -57.94 48.14
N ILE A 372 132.88 -58.23 49.15
CA ILE A 372 133.35 -58.51 50.53
C ILE A 372 134.10 -59.85 50.59
N LEU A 373 133.58 -60.91 49.97
CA LEU A 373 134.24 -62.21 49.88
C LEU A 373 135.60 -62.12 49.18
N ALA A 374 135.68 -61.38 48.08
CA ALA A 374 136.91 -61.14 47.33
C ALA A 374 137.92 -60.31 48.12
N LEU A 375 137.46 -59.30 48.88
CA LEU A 375 138.31 -58.55 49.81
C LEU A 375 138.88 -59.46 50.90
N ASN A 376 138.03 -60.30 51.52
CA ASN A 376 138.47 -61.26 52.53
C ASN A 376 139.49 -62.26 51.97
N ALA A 377 139.26 -62.76 50.74
CA ALA A 377 140.19 -63.65 50.04
C ALA A 377 141.51 -62.95 49.70
N ALA A 378 141.50 -61.69 49.28
CA ALA A 378 142.70 -60.90 49.01
C ALA A 378 143.53 -60.66 50.27
N VAL A 379 142.87 -60.42 51.42
CA VAL A 379 143.51 -60.28 52.73
C VAL A 379 144.17 -61.59 53.16
N GLU A 380 143.46 -62.73 53.05
CA GLU A 380 144.02 -64.04 53.41
C GLU A 380 145.16 -64.47 52.46
N ALA A 381 145.06 -64.13 51.17
CA ALA A 381 146.14 -64.33 50.20
C ALA A 381 147.38 -63.48 50.51
N ALA A 382 147.22 -62.23 50.97
CA ALA A 382 148.33 -61.40 51.44
C ALA A 382 148.98 -61.97 52.72
N ARG A 383 148.18 -62.63 53.57
CA ARG A 383 148.63 -63.31 54.80
C ARG A 383 149.49 -64.55 54.51
N ALA A 384 149.27 -65.22 53.39
CA ALA A 384 150.03 -66.39 52.94
C ALA A 384 151.37 -66.07 52.24
N GLY A 385 151.76 -64.78 52.11
CA GLY A 385 153.05 -64.36 51.55
C GLY A 385 153.23 -64.73 50.07
N GLU A 386 154.44 -65.14 49.67
CA GLU A 386 154.76 -65.46 48.25
C GLU A 386 153.92 -66.62 47.67
N GLN A 387 153.41 -67.54 48.50
CA GLN A 387 152.56 -68.65 48.04
C GLN A 387 151.13 -68.22 47.68
N GLY A 388 150.65 -67.10 48.23
CA GLY A 388 149.31 -66.56 47.99
C GLY A 388 149.21 -65.61 46.79
N ARG A 389 150.33 -65.32 46.12
CA ARG A 389 150.43 -64.25 45.11
C ARG A 389 149.49 -64.45 43.92
N GLY A 390 149.33 -65.68 43.44
CA GLY A 390 148.36 -66.02 42.39
C GLY A 390 146.90 -65.87 42.84
N PHE A 391 146.59 -66.27 44.07
CA PHE A 391 145.26 -66.11 44.67
C PHE A 391 144.90 -64.63 44.90
N ALA A 392 145.87 -63.79 45.29
CA ALA A 392 145.66 -62.35 45.46
C ALA A 392 145.27 -61.65 44.15
N VAL A 393 145.87 -62.05 43.02
CA VAL A 393 145.51 -61.52 41.68
C VAL A 393 144.09 -61.94 41.31
N VAL A 394 143.74 -63.22 41.49
CA VAL A 394 142.36 -63.70 41.22
C VAL A 394 141.35 -63.00 42.13
N ALA A 395 141.65 -62.82 43.42
CA ALA A 395 140.79 -62.10 44.35
C ALA A 395 140.62 -60.63 43.96
N GLY A 396 141.68 -59.97 43.46
CA GLY A 396 141.62 -58.62 42.89
C GLY A 396 140.73 -58.54 41.65
N GLU A 397 140.83 -59.50 40.74
CA GLU A 397 140.01 -59.56 39.52
C GLU A 397 138.54 -59.84 39.85
N VAL A 398 138.26 -60.76 40.77
CA VAL A 398 136.89 -61.04 41.27
C VAL A 398 136.30 -59.80 41.94
N ARG A 399 137.11 -59.06 42.71
CA ARG A 399 136.68 -57.81 43.35
C ARG A 399 136.34 -56.73 42.31
N SER A 400 137.20 -56.54 41.31
CA SER A 400 136.98 -55.63 40.20
C SER A 400 135.69 -55.98 39.43
N LEU A 401 135.47 -57.27 39.15
CA LEU A 401 134.25 -57.77 38.51
C LEU A 401 133.00 -57.53 39.36
N ALA A 402 133.09 -57.72 40.68
CA ALA A 402 132.00 -57.45 41.61
C ALA A 402 131.66 -55.95 41.68
N GLN A 403 132.66 -55.07 41.70
CA GLN A 403 132.44 -53.62 41.63
C GLN A 403 131.79 -53.19 40.30
N ARG A 404 132.27 -53.73 39.17
CA ARG A 404 131.66 -53.51 37.85
C ARG A 404 130.21 -54.03 37.78
N SER A 405 129.92 -55.16 38.43
CA SER A 405 128.56 -55.73 38.50
C SER A 405 127.63 -54.87 39.35
N ALA A 406 128.12 -54.32 40.48
CA ALA A 406 127.35 -53.40 41.32
C ALA A 406 127.07 -52.07 40.60
N GLU A 407 128.05 -51.53 39.87
CA GLU A 407 127.88 -50.31 39.07
C GLU A 407 126.85 -50.51 37.94
N ALA A 408 126.94 -51.62 37.20
CA ALA A 408 125.96 -51.98 36.18
C ALA A 408 124.57 -52.23 36.78
N ALA A 409 124.46 -52.89 37.94
CA ALA A 409 123.19 -53.08 38.63
C ALA A 409 122.56 -51.75 39.04
N LYS A 410 123.36 -50.79 39.53
CA LYS A 410 122.90 -49.44 39.90
C LYS A 410 122.42 -48.65 38.67
N GLU A 411 123.11 -48.75 37.55
CA GLU A 411 122.70 -48.13 36.28
C GLU A 411 121.36 -48.72 35.78
N ILE A 412 121.23 -50.05 35.76
CA ILE A 412 119.98 -50.73 35.39
C ILE A 412 118.85 -50.34 36.36
N LYS A 413 119.11 -50.26 37.67
CA LYS A 413 118.12 -49.82 38.67
C LYS A 413 117.62 -48.41 38.38
N GLY A 414 118.50 -47.50 37.98
CA GLY A 414 118.14 -46.14 37.56
C GLY A 414 117.27 -46.10 36.30
N LEU A 415 117.62 -46.91 35.29
CA LEU A 415 116.84 -47.04 34.05
C LEU A 415 115.45 -47.65 34.30
N ILE A 416 115.36 -48.68 35.16
CA ILE A 416 114.09 -49.30 35.55
C ILE A 416 113.24 -48.33 36.37
N GLY A 417 113.84 -47.58 37.32
CA GLY A 417 113.12 -46.53 38.06
C GLY A 417 112.53 -45.47 37.13
N THR A 418 113.30 -45.02 36.13
CA THR A 418 112.82 -44.08 35.11
C THR A 418 111.70 -44.70 34.26
N SER A 419 111.79 -46.00 33.96
CA SER A 419 110.76 -46.71 33.19
C SER A 419 109.45 -46.86 33.98
N VAL A 420 109.53 -47.18 35.28
CA VAL A 420 108.36 -47.21 36.19
C VAL A 420 107.68 -45.86 36.23
N GLU A 421 108.42 -44.76 36.43
CA GLU A 421 107.84 -43.41 36.46
C GLU A 421 107.14 -43.05 35.13
N ARG A 422 107.74 -43.43 33.99
CA ARG A 422 107.13 -43.23 32.66
C ARG A 422 105.87 -44.05 32.46
N VAL A 423 105.86 -45.31 32.91
CA VAL A 423 104.69 -46.19 32.84
C VAL A 423 103.59 -45.67 33.74
N GLU A 424 103.88 -45.25 34.98
CA GLU A 424 102.89 -44.65 35.89
C GLU A 424 102.26 -43.37 35.31
N ARG A 425 103.06 -42.48 34.72
CA ARG A 425 102.53 -41.32 33.97
C ARG A 425 101.68 -41.75 32.77
N GLY A 426 102.12 -42.78 32.03
CA GLY A 426 101.38 -43.35 30.91
C GLY A 426 100.02 -43.89 31.34
N THR A 427 99.97 -44.70 32.39
CA THR A 427 98.72 -45.23 32.98
C THR A 427 97.77 -44.11 33.35
N ALA A 428 98.25 -43.07 34.03
CA ALA A 428 97.40 -41.94 34.43
C ALA A 428 96.78 -41.18 33.22
N LEU A 429 97.54 -41.03 32.13
CA LEU A 429 97.03 -40.41 30.90
C LEU A 429 96.00 -41.30 30.18
N VAL A 430 96.22 -42.61 30.16
CA VAL A 430 95.31 -43.58 29.53
C VAL A 430 94.03 -43.73 30.36
N ASP A 431 94.11 -43.76 31.69
CA ASP A 431 92.94 -43.73 32.59
C ASP A 431 92.09 -42.49 32.34
N LYS A 432 92.73 -41.32 32.21
CA LYS A 432 92.04 -40.07 31.86
C LYS A 432 91.37 -40.16 30.50
N ALA A 433 92.03 -40.74 29.50
CA ALA A 433 91.44 -40.98 28.19
C ALA A 433 90.21 -41.90 28.27
N GLY A 434 90.25 -42.94 29.11
CA GLY A 434 89.12 -43.85 29.34
C GLY A 434 87.92 -43.16 30.00
N ALA A 435 88.18 -42.30 30.99
CA ALA A 435 87.13 -41.46 31.59
C ALA A 435 86.50 -40.52 30.55
N THR A 436 87.32 -39.86 29.71
CA THR A 436 86.82 -39.01 28.62
C THR A 436 85.99 -39.80 27.60
N MET A 437 86.35 -41.04 27.27
CA MET A 437 85.51 -41.88 26.39
C MET A 437 84.15 -42.19 27.00
N THR A 438 84.08 -42.39 28.32
CA THR A 438 82.80 -42.60 29.03
C THR A 438 81.92 -41.34 28.99
N GLU A 439 82.51 -40.16 29.17
CA GLU A 439 81.81 -38.88 29.02
C GLU A 439 81.30 -38.67 27.58
N VAL A 440 82.10 -39.01 26.57
CA VAL A 440 81.71 -38.94 25.15
C VAL A 440 80.52 -39.85 24.87
N VAL A 441 80.54 -41.10 25.35
CA VAL A 441 79.39 -42.03 25.19
C VAL A 441 78.13 -41.45 25.85
N SER A 442 78.25 -40.86 27.05
CA SER A 442 77.13 -40.22 27.75
C SER A 442 76.58 -39.01 26.98
N ALA A 443 77.45 -38.16 26.45
CA ALA A 443 77.07 -37.00 25.63
C ALA A 443 76.36 -37.42 24.34
N ILE A 444 76.86 -38.46 23.66
CA ILE A 444 76.23 -39.00 22.44
C ILE A 444 74.84 -39.57 22.75
N ARG A 445 74.64 -40.26 23.88
CA ARG A 445 73.31 -40.74 24.30
C ARG A 445 72.32 -39.60 24.48
N ARG A 446 72.73 -38.49 25.09
CA ARG A 446 71.89 -37.29 25.20
C ARG A 446 71.51 -36.72 23.84
N VAL A 447 72.40 -36.78 22.84
CA VAL A 447 72.08 -36.40 21.46
C VAL A 447 71.05 -37.35 20.86
N THR A 448 71.20 -38.67 21.03
CA THR A 448 70.20 -39.68 20.60
C THR A 448 68.82 -39.38 21.19
N ASP A 449 68.73 -39.07 22.49
CA ASP A 449 67.46 -38.76 23.16
C ASP A 449 66.81 -37.50 22.57
N ILE A 450 67.58 -36.42 22.38
CA ILE A 450 67.08 -35.17 21.77
C ILE A 450 66.61 -35.42 20.33
N MET A 451 67.33 -36.22 19.54
CA MET A 451 66.89 -36.56 18.17
C MET A 451 65.59 -37.36 18.18
N GLY A 452 65.39 -38.23 19.17
CA GLY A 452 64.13 -38.93 19.40
C GLY A 452 62.97 -37.98 19.67
N GLU A 453 63.17 -37.00 20.56
CA GLU A 453 62.17 -35.95 20.86
C GLU A 453 61.85 -35.09 19.63
N ILE A 454 62.86 -34.66 18.86
CA ILE A 454 62.66 -33.88 17.64
C ILE A 454 61.89 -34.69 16.59
N SER A 455 62.20 -35.98 16.41
CA SER A 455 61.47 -36.84 15.48
C SER A 455 60.00 -37.00 15.89
N ALA A 456 59.72 -37.15 17.18
CA ALA A 456 58.35 -37.25 17.69
C ALA A 456 57.58 -35.94 17.48
N ALA A 457 58.17 -34.81 17.88
CA ALA A 457 57.59 -33.48 17.70
C ALA A 457 57.34 -33.15 16.22
N SER A 458 58.27 -33.51 15.33
CA SER A 458 58.12 -33.30 13.89
C SER A 458 56.97 -34.16 13.31
N SER A 459 56.78 -35.38 13.81
CA SER A 459 55.65 -36.24 13.38
C SER A 459 54.29 -35.65 13.81
N GLU A 460 54.23 -35.08 15.01
CA GLU A 460 53.03 -34.38 15.50
C GLU A 460 52.75 -33.10 14.70
N GLN A 461 53.78 -32.29 14.46
CA GLN A 461 53.69 -31.10 13.59
C GLN A 461 53.22 -31.46 12.18
N SER A 462 53.72 -32.55 11.59
CA SER A 462 53.29 -32.99 10.26
C SER A 462 51.80 -33.33 10.24
N SER A 463 51.29 -33.93 11.32
CA SER A 463 49.87 -34.25 11.45
C SER A 463 49.03 -32.97 11.62
N GLY A 464 49.50 -32.03 12.43
CA GLY A 464 48.87 -30.71 12.59
C GLY A 464 48.84 -29.90 11.28
N VAL A 465 49.92 -29.91 10.51
CA VAL A 465 49.99 -29.29 9.18
C VAL A 465 48.96 -29.89 8.23
N SER A 466 48.81 -31.22 8.22
CA SER A 466 47.81 -31.90 7.40
C SER A 466 46.38 -31.48 7.77
N GLN A 467 46.09 -31.39 9.08
CA GLN A 467 44.77 -30.96 9.56
C GLN A 467 44.45 -29.50 9.20
N VAL A 468 45.43 -28.61 9.29
CA VAL A 468 45.29 -27.23 8.83
C VAL A 468 45.05 -27.18 7.31
N GLY A 469 45.72 -28.03 6.53
CA GLY A 469 45.48 -28.15 5.09
C GLY A 469 44.04 -28.57 4.74
N GLU A 470 43.47 -29.53 5.48
CA GLU A 470 42.06 -29.89 5.34
C GLU A 470 41.12 -28.72 5.66
N ALA A 471 41.41 -27.96 6.72
CA ALA A 471 40.62 -26.78 7.10
C ALA A 471 40.69 -25.68 6.02
N ILE A 472 41.86 -25.44 5.42
CA ILE A 472 42.03 -24.50 4.30
C ILE A 472 41.20 -24.94 3.10
N THR A 473 41.17 -26.25 2.80
CA THR A 473 40.35 -26.79 1.69
C THR A 473 38.85 -26.55 1.92
N GLN A 474 38.36 -26.71 3.16
CA GLN A 474 36.98 -26.38 3.50
C GLN A 474 36.69 -24.87 3.41
N MET A 475 37.64 -24.03 3.83
CA MET A 475 37.54 -22.58 3.69
C MET A 475 37.51 -22.15 2.22
N ASP A 476 38.30 -22.79 1.34
CA ASP A 476 38.26 -22.55 -0.09
C ASP A 476 36.88 -22.90 -0.68
N GLN A 477 36.34 -24.07 -0.33
CA GLN A 477 34.99 -24.46 -0.77
C GLN A 477 33.92 -23.46 -0.32
N ALA A 478 33.99 -22.97 0.92
CA ALA A 478 33.07 -21.93 1.41
C ALA A 478 33.28 -20.59 0.69
N THR A 479 34.53 -20.25 0.34
CA THR A 479 34.87 -19.03 -0.41
C THR A 479 34.30 -19.09 -1.83
N GLN A 480 34.39 -20.23 -2.51
CA GLN A 480 33.76 -20.45 -3.81
C GLN A 480 32.23 -20.39 -3.73
N GLN A 481 31.64 -20.96 -2.68
CA GLN A 481 30.19 -20.88 -2.46
C GLN A 481 29.74 -19.44 -2.20
N ASN A 482 30.52 -18.65 -1.45
CA ASN A 482 30.26 -17.23 -1.25
C ASN A 482 30.32 -16.46 -2.57
N ALA A 483 31.30 -16.75 -3.44
CA ALA A 483 31.37 -16.12 -4.77
C ALA A 483 30.11 -16.40 -5.60
N ALA A 484 29.64 -17.66 -5.62
CA ALA A 484 28.40 -18.02 -6.30
C ALA A 484 27.16 -17.33 -5.68
N LEU A 485 27.10 -17.23 -4.35
CA LEU A 485 26.01 -16.53 -3.65
C LEU A 485 26.02 -15.02 -3.93
N VAL A 486 27.19 -14.41 -4.04
CA VAL A 486 27.35 -13.00 -4.41
C VAL A 486 26.81 -12.76 -5.82
N GLU A 487 27.16 -13.61 -6.79
CA GLU A 487 26.65 -13.52 -8.16
C GLU A 487 25.12 -13.69 -8.22
N GLN A 488 24.59 -14.70 -7.54
CA GLN A 488 23.14 -14.91 -7.43
C GLN A 488 22.42 -13.73 -6.76
N SER A 489 23.00 -13.19 -5.70
CA SER A 489 22.43 -12.05 -4.97
C SER A 489 22.48 -10.77 -5.80
N ALA A 490 23.53 -10.57 -6.60
CA ALA A 490 23.64 -9.44 -7.51
C ALA A 490 22.57 -9.52 -8.62
N ALA A 491 22.38 -10.70 -9.20
CA ALA A 491 21.31 -10.93 -10.18
C ALA A 491 19.90 -10.72 -9.58
N ALA A 492 19.68 -11.18 -8.35
CA ALA A 492 18.42 -10.96 -7.64
C ALA A 492 18.16 -9.47 -7.36
N ALA A 493 19.18 -8.73 -6.90
CA ALA A 493 19.07 -7.30 -6.67
C ALA A 493 18.76 -6.52 -7.97
N ASP A 494 19.40 -6.87 -9.08
CA ASP A 494 19.13 -6.22 -10.37
C ASP A 494 17.71 -6.54 -10.90
N SER A 495 17.24 -7.77 -10.69
CA SER A 495 15.85 -8.16 -11.00
C SER A 495 14.84 -7.37 -10.15
N LEU A 496 15.08 -7.23 -8.84
CA LEU A 496 14.22 -6.43 -7.95
C LEU A 496 14.20 -4.96 -8.35
N LYS A 497 15.35 -4.39 -8.71
CA LYS A 497 15.46 -3.02 -9.23
C LYS A 497 14.65 -2.84 -10.52
N THR A 498 14.75 -3.81 -11.44
CA THR A 498 13.99 -3.80 -12.70
C THR A 498 12.48 -3.91 -12.44
N GLN A 499 12.04 -4.81 -11.56
CA GLN A 499 10.64 -4.96 -11.18
C GLN A 499 10.09 -3.70 -10.50
N ALA A 500 10.88 -3.06 -9.62
CA ALA A 500 10.54 -1.79 -9.02
C ALA A 500 10.36 -0.69 -10.07
N GLY A 501 11.26 -0.60 -11.06
CA GLY A 501 11.11 0.31 -12.20
C GLY A 501 9.83 0.05 -12.98
N GLN A 502 9.52 -1.21 -13.30
CA GLN A 502 8.29 -1.60 -13.98
C GLN A 502 7.03 -1.23 -13.18
N LEU A 503 7.06 -1.35 -11.84
CA LEU A 503 5.97 -0.91 -10.98
C LEU A 503 5.78 0.61 -11.03
N VAL A 504 6.87 1.38 -10.98
CA VAL A 504 6.83 2.84 -11.14
C VAL A 504 6.24 3.21 -12.50
N ASP A 505 6.70 2.58 -13.57
CA ASP A 505 6.22 2.84 -14.94
C ASP A 505 4.74 2.46 -15.10
N ALA A 506 4.32 1.33 -14.54
CA ALA A 506 2.93 0.87 -14.59
C ALA A 506 1.98 1.84 -13.87
N VAL A 507 2.41 2.43 -12.75
CA VAL A 507 1.60 3.43 -12.04
C VAL A 507 1.81 4.86 -12.55
N ALA A 508 2.81 5.11 -13.40
CA ALA A 508 3.09 6.43 -13.97
C ALA A 508 2.00 6.94 -14.93
N VAL A 509 1.15 6.03 -15.44
CA VAL A 509 -0.08 6.40 -16.17
C VAL A 509 -0.99 7.25 -15.28
N PHE A 510 -0.98 7.02 -13.97
CA PHE A 510 -1.77 7.80 -13.02
C PHE A 510 -1.07 9.11 -12.64
N ARG A 511 -1.66 10.24 -13.06
CA ARG A 511 -1.19 11.59 -12.71
C ARG A 511 -1.77 12.03 -11.38
N LEU A 512 -0.90 12.29 -10.42
CA LEU A 512 -1.26 12.81 -9.09
C LEU A 512 -1.07 14.33 -9.04
N SER A 513 -1.95 15.04 -8.34
CA SER A 513 -1.80 16.47 -8.12
C SER A 513 -0.53 16.76 -7.32
N ALA A 514 0.32 17.65 -7.83
CA ALA A 514 1.68 17.94 -7.34
C ALA A 514 1.77 18.56 -5.92
N GLY A 515 0.70 18.51 -5.13
CA GLY A 515 0.66 18.97 -3.74
C GLY A 515 0.04 17.98 -2.76
N ALA A 516 -0.37 16.78 -3.21
CA ALA A 516 -0.83 15.72 -2.33
C ALA A 516 0.37 15.01 -1.71
N ASN A 517 1.07 15.70 -0.80
CA ASN A 517 2.13 15.13 -0.02
C ASN A 517 1.56 13.94 0.77
N PRO A 518 2.05 12.69 0.59
CA PRO A 518 1.48 11.52 1.28
C PRO A 518 1.62 11.54 2.81
N GLY A 519 2.31 12.54 3.38
CA GLY A 519 2.66 12.62 4.80
C GLY A 519 1.63 13.28 5.74
N ALA A 520 0.43 13.66 5.29
CA ALA A 520 -0.52 14.42 6.12
C ALA A 520 -1.71 13.61 6.68
N TYR A 521 -1.70 12.28 6.59
CA TYR A 521 -2.51 11.48 7.49
C TYR A 521 -1.75 11.33 8.80
N SER A 522 -2.08 12.20 9.74
CA SER A 522 -1.74 12.09 11.15
C SER A 522 -1.92 10.63 11.60
N ALA A 523 -0.81 9.93 11.77
CA ALA A 523 -0.79 8.69 12.52
C ALA A 523 -1.41 9.02 13.89
N ALA A 524 -2.54 8.38 14.20
CA ALA A 524 -3.05 8.36 15.55
C ALA A 524 -1.88 8.00 16.49
N PRO A 525 -1.72 8.66 17.64
CA PRO A 525 -0.63 8.37 18.54
C PRO A 525 -0.78 6.92 19.00
N SER A 526 0.01 6.04 18.40
CA SER A 526 0.31 4.74 18.96
C SER A 526 0.91 5.03 20.33
N ALA A 527 0.11 4.78 21.37
CA ALA A 527 0.54 4.84 22.74
C ALA A 527 1.89 4.11 22.83
N GLN A 528 2.92 4.86 23.18
CA GLN A 528 4.24 4.36 23.48
C GLN A 528 4.09 3.32 24.58
N ALA A 529 4.14 2.03 24.21
CA ALA A 529 4.62 1.01 25.12
C ALA A 529 6.08 1.37 25.40
N GLY A 530 6.36 1.81 26.63
CA GLY A 530 7.67 2.26 27.06
C GLY A 530 8.73 1.21 26.73
N ALA A 531 9.59 1.56 25.77
CA ALA A 531 10.87 0.90 25.58
C ALA A 531 11.65 1.07 26.88
N GLN A 532 11.84 -0.05 27.58
CA GLN A 532 12.75 -0.16 28.70
C GLN A 532 14.12 0.37 28.28
N GLN A 533 14.67 1.19 29.16
CA GLN A 533 16.04 1.70 29.08
C GLN A 533 17.00 0.55 28.78
N ALA A 534 17.64 0.63 27.61
CA ALA A 534 18.85 -0.12 27.32
C ALA A 534 19.90 0.27 28.38
N THR A 535 20.04 -0.61 29.37
CA THR A 535 21.07 -0.52 30.38
C THR A 535 22.40 -0.72 29.66
N ARG A 536 23.20 0.35 29.54
CA ARG A 536 24.61 0.22 29.19
C ARG A 536 25.28 -0.64 30.26
N LEU A 537 25.49 -1.91 29.94
CA LEU A 537 26.39 -2.79 30.68
C LEU A 537 27.80 -2.20 30.57
N HIS A 538 28.20 -1.49 31.62
CA HIS A 538 29.60 -1.18 31.87
C HIS A 538 30.35 -2.50 32.05
N TYR A 539 31.21 -2.84 31.09
CA TYR A 539 32.22 -3.87 31.27
C TYR A 539 33.20 -3.37 32.32
N ARG A 540 33.02 -3.80 33.57
CA ARG A 540 33.96 -3.54 34.66
C ARG A 540 35.05 -4.62 34.57
N ASN A 541 36.28 -4.19 34.33
CA ASN A 541 37.49 -5.02 34.35
C ASN A 541 37.47 -6.01 35.52
N ALA A 542 37.39 -7.30 35.21
CA ALA A 542 37.66 -8.37 36.15
C ALA A 542 39.16 -8.65 36.15
N ALA A 543 39.79 -8.51 37.31
CA ALA A 543 41.17 -8.90 37.55
C ALA A 543 41.37 -10.42 37.32
N PRO A 544 42.58 -10.86 36.91
CA PRO A 544 42.85 -12.27 36.69
C PRO A 544 42.86 -13.04 38.02
N ARG A 545 42.00 -14.06 38.12
CA ARG A 545 42.06 -15.07 39.18
C ARG A 545 43.23 -16.00 38.90
N GLN A 546 44.23 -15.98 39.77
CA GLN A 546 45.26 -17.01 39.85
C GLN A 546 44.61 -18.35 40.23
N LEU A 547 44.94 -19.41 39.49
CA LEU A 547 44.65 -20.80 39.85
C LEU A 547 45.72 -21.29 40.83
N PRO A 548 45.38 -22.07 41.86
CA PRO A 548 46.37 -22.67 42.76
C PRO A 548 47.03 -23.91 42.13
N ALA A 549 48.32 -24.03 42.45
CA ALA A 549 49.33 -25.08 42.25
C ALA A 549 48.93 -26.40 41.55
#